data_AF-A0A0A8H0X2-F1
#
_entry.id   AF-A0A0A8H0X2-F1
#
_cell.length_a   1.000
_cell.length_b   1.000
_cell.length_c   1.000
_cell.angle_alpha   90.00
_cell.angle_beta   90.00
_cell.angle_gamma   90.00
#
_symmetry.space_group_name_H-M   'P 1'
#
loop_
_entity.id
_entity.type
_entity.pdbx_description
1 polymer ?
#
loop_
_entity_poly.entity_id
_entity_poly.type
_entity_poly.pdbx_seq_one_letter_code
_entity_poly.pdbx_strand_id
1 'polypeptide(L)' 'MVKNLILSFGRTILDIVVIISFALALIYSIAMMFMVGFIFGLMSLLGSFIALFMSFFVIYLVIDIRDSLVNKTHE' A
#
# COMPACT_ATOMS: atom_id res chain seq x y z
N MET A 1 27.35 1.32 2.32
CA MET A 1 26.61 2.56 2.70
C MET A 1 25.53 2.94 1.68
N VAL A 2 25.87 3.17 0.40
CA VAL A 2 24.89 3.62 -0.62
C VAL A 2 23.74 2.61 -0.85
N LYS A 3 24.03 1.30 -0.87
CA LYS A 3 23.01 0.24 -1.02
C LYS A 3 21.94 0.26 0.09
N ASN A 4 22.34 0.45 1.34
CA ASN A 4 21.41 0.51 2.47
C ASN A 4 20.59 1.81 2.45
N LEU A 5 21.18 2.92 1.97
CA LEU A 5 20.47 4.18 1.78
C LEU A 5 19.36 4.04 0.71
N ILE A 6 19.66 3.43 -0.43
CA ILE A 6 18.69 3.19 -1.51
C ILE A 6 17.56 2.26 -1.04
N LEU A 7 17.90 1.21 -0.29
CA LEU A 7 16.91 0.27 0.27
C LEU A 7 15.99 0.94 1.29
N SER A 8 16.54 1.75 2.20
CA SER A 8 15.76 2.54 3.15
C SER A 8 14.86 3.55 2.44
N PHE A 9 15.40 4.25 1.44
CA PHE A 9 14.65 5.26 0.68
C PHE A 9 13.49 4.64 -0.11
N GLY A 10 13.72 3.47 -0.71
CA GLY A 10 12.68 2.71 -1.40
C GLY A 10 11.53 2.31 -0.47
N ARG A 11 11.83 1.84 0.75
CA ARG A 11 10.80 1.53 1.75
C ARG A 11 10.04 2.78 2.20
N THR A 12 10.73 3.89 2.46
CA THR A 12 10.07 5.16 2.82
C THR A 12 9.13 5.66 1.73
N ILE A 13 9.53 5.61 0.46
CA ILE A 13 8.64 5.98 -0.66
C ILE A 13 7.42 5.06 -0.69
N LEU A 14 7.63 3.75 -0.52
CA LEU A 14 6.53 2.79 -0.52
C LEU A 14 5.50 3.12 0.58
N ASP A 15 5.97 3.40 1.79
CA ASP A 15 5.12 3.76 2.93
C ASP A 15 4.31 5.05 2.65
N ILE A 16 4.95 6.07 2.06
CA ILE A 16 4.27 7.31 1.65
C ILE A 16 3.20 7.02 0.60
N VAL A 17 3.51 6.20 -0.42
CA VAL A 17 2.57 5.83 -1.47
C VAL A 17 1.38 5.07 -0.91
N VAL A 18 1.58 4.19 0.08
CA VAL A 18 0.49 3.48 0.76
C VAL A 18 -0.47 4.48 1.40
N ILE A 19 0.06 5.40 2.21
CA ILE A 19 -0.75 6.41 2.91
C ILE A 19 -1.55 7.25 1.92
N ILE A 20 -0.89 7.75 0.86
CA ILE A 20 -1.54 8.57 -0.17
C ILE A 20 -2.64 7.76 -0.89
N SER A 21 -2.38 6.49 -1.20
CA SER A 21 -3.34 5.64 -1.90
C SER A 21 -4.62 5.44 -1.09
N PHE A 22 -4.50 5.16 0.21
CA PHE A 22 -5.66 5.05 1.10
C PHE A 22 -6.40 6.37 1.27
N ALA A 23 -5.69 7.49 1.39
CA ALA A 23 -6.30 8.81 1.47
C ALA A 23 -7.10 9.14 0.20
N LEU A 24 -6.55 8.88 -0.99
CA LEU A 24 -7.23 9.09 -2.25
C LEU A 24 -8.45 8.18 -2.41
N ALA A 25 -8.34 6.90 -2.05
CA ALA A 25 -9.45 5.96 -2.09
C ALA A 25 -10.61 6.40 -1.18
N LEU A 26 -10.29 6.92 0.00
CA LEU A 26 -11.28 7.48 0.92
C LEU A 26 -11.97 8.70 0.32
N ILE A 27 -11.20 9.69 -0.16
CA ILE A 27 -11.73 10.93 -0.75
C ILE A 27 -12.62 10.60 -1.95
N TYR A 28 -12.15 9.75 -2.86
CA TYR A 28 -12.90 9.34 -4.04
C TYR A 28 -14.21 8.65 -3.67
N SER A 29 -14.17 7.71 -2.72
CA SER A 29 -15.36 6.95 -2.33
C SER A 29 -16.39 7.84 -1.62
N ILE A 30 -15.95 8.79 -0.80
CA ILE A 30 -16.82 9.81 -0.21
C ILE A 30 -17.45 10.67 -1.33
N ALA A 31 -16.66 11.16 -2.29
CA ALA A 31 -17.18 11.94 -3.41
C ALA A 31 -18.25 11.15 -4.19
N MET A 32 -18.02 9.85 -4.43
CA MET A 32 -18.99 8.96 -5.10
C MET A 32 -20.29 8.79 -4.31
N MET A 33 -20.25 8.80 -2.97
CA MET A 33 -21.48 8.75 -2.15
C MET A 33 -22.39 9.96 -2.43
N PHE A 34 -21.81 11.14 -2.66
CA PHE A 34 -22.55 12.36 -2.96
C PHE A 34 -22.95 12.49 -4.43
N MET A 35 -22.13 12.01 -5.36
CA MET A 35 -22.34 12.20 -6.80
C MET A 35 -23.23 11.13 -7.43
N VAL A 36 -23.07 9.87 -7.04
CA VAL A 36 -23.74 8.72 -7.67
C VAL A 36 -24.74 8.08 -6.72
N GLY A 37 -24.42 8.05 -5.44
CA GLY A 37 -25.29 7.57 -4.39
C GLY A 37 -24.53 6.80 -3.32
N PHE A 38 -25.10 6.80 -2.11
CA PHE A 38 -24.44 6.26 -0.92
C PHE A 38 -23.96 4.81 -1.09
N ILE A 39 -24.79 3.92 -1.64
CA ILE A 39 -24.45 2.50 -1.81
C ILE A 39 -23.27 2.34 -2.77
N PHE A 40 -23.23 3.08 -3.88
CA PHE A 40 -22.12 3.01 -4.84
C PHE A 40 -20.81 3.50 -4.21
N GLY A 41 -20.85 4.61 -3.48
CA GLY A 41 -19.67 5.10 -2.76
C GLY A 41 -19.22 4.16 -1.64
N LEU A 42 -20.14 3.52 -0.92
CA LEU A 42 -19.82 2.52 0.11
C LEU A 42 -19.15 1.29 -0.50
N MET A 43 -19.67 0.78 -1.62
CA MET A 43 -19.07 -0.36 -2.32
C MET A 43 -17.69 -0.01 -2.90
N SER A 44 -17.52 1.21 -3.43
CA SER A 44 -16.20 1.73 -3.84
C SER A 44 -15.23 1.77 -2.67
N LEU A 45 -15.66 2.24 -1.50
CA LEU A 45 -14.81 2.33 -0.31
C LEU A 45 -14.32 0.95 0.11
N LEU A 46 -15.25 0.00 0.30
CA LEU A 46 -14.93 -1.36 0.72
C LEU A 46 -14.04 -2.06 -0.32
N GLY A 47 -14.41 -1.99 -1.59
CA GLY A 47 -13.67 -2.62 -2.68
C GLY A 47 -12.25 -2.07 -2.81
N SER A 48 -12.09 -0.74 -2.80
CA SER A 48 -10.79 -0.09 -2.90
C SER A 48 -9.90 -0.36 -1.69
N PHE A 49 -10.45 -0.34 -0.46
CA PHE A 49 -9.68 -0.63 0.75
C PHE A 49 -9.18 -2.07 0.78
N ILE A 50 -10.03 -3.04 0.43
CA ILE A 50 -9.62 -4.45 0.33
C ILE A 50 -8.54 -4.61 -0.74
N ALA A 51 -8.73 -4.03 -1.92
CA ALA A 51 -7.78 -4.15 -3.02
C ALA A 51 -6.42 -3.51 -2.68
N LEU A 52 -6.41 -2.31 -2.11
CA LEU A 52 -5.19 -1.62 -1.68
C LEU A 52 -4.48 -2.40 -0.57
N PHE A 53 -5.23 -2.86 0.44
CA PHE A 53 -4.68 -3.64 1.54
C PHE A 53 -3.99 -4.91 1.02
N MET A 54 -4.68 -5.69 0.18
CA MET A 54 -4.12 -6.92 -0.40
C MET A 54 -2.91 -6.63 -1.28
N SER A 55 -2.94 -5.57 -2.09
CA SER A 55 -1.83 -5.19 -2.97
C SER A 55 -0.57 -4.85 -2.19
N PHE A 56 -0.68 -3.98 -1.19
CA PHE A 56 0.47 -3.60 -0.38
C PHE A 56 0.92 -4.73 0.54
N PHE A 57 0.00 -5.53 1.08
CA PHE A 57 0.34 -6.72 1.86
C PHE A 57 1.27 -7.65 1.09
N VAL A 58 0.95 -7.96 -0.18
CA VAL A 58 1.82 -8.80 -1.03
C VAL A 58 3.18 -8.16 -1.25
N ILE A 59 3.23 -6.84 -1.50
CA ILE A 59 4.50 -6.14 -1.71
C ILE A 59 5.37 -6.22 -0.46
N TYR A 60 4.82 -5.91 0.72
CA TYR A 60 5.57 -6.00 1.98
C TYR A 60 5.99 -7.43 2.29
N LEU A 61 5.14 -8.42 2.02
CA LEU A 61 5.47 -9.84 2.18
C LEU A 61 6.67 -10.24 1.31
N VAL A 62 6.71 -9.82 0.05
CA VAL A 62 7.83 -10.10 -0.86
C VAL A 62 9.12 -9.43 -0.37
N ILE A 63 9.04 -8.19 0.12
CA ILE A 63 10.18 -7.49 0.69
C ILE A 63 10.71 -8.25 1.92
N ASP A 64 9.81 -8.69 2.80
CA ASP A 64 10.16 -9.42 4.03
C ASP A 64 10.83 -10.77 3.72
N ILE A 65 10.27 -11.54 2.78
CA ILE A 65 10.88 -12.79 2.30
C ILE A 65 12.29 -12.53 1.75
N ARG A 66 12.46 -11.50 0.92
CA ARG A 66 13.78 -11.15 0.36
C ARG A 66 14.77 -10.82 1.47
N ASP A 67 14.37 -10.02 2.46
CA ASP A 67 15.24 -9.60 3.54
C ASP A 67 15.63 -10.80 4.43
N SER A 68 14.70 -11.72 4.69
CA SER A 68 14.96 -12.98 5.40
C SER A 68 15.97 -13.88 4.68
N LEU A 69 15.85 -14.02 3.35
CA LEU A 69 16.75 -14.84 2.55
C LEU A 69 18.17 -14.26 2.48
N VAL A 70 18.29 -12.94 2.27
CA VAL A 70 19.61 -12.27 2.20
C VAL A 70 20.36 -12.39 3.53
N ASN A 71 19.67 -12.24 4.66
CA ASN A 71 20.29 -12.35 5.98
C ASN A 71 20.75 -13.77 6.34
N LYS A 72 20.13 -14.84 5.79
CA LYS A 72 20.56 -16.23 6.02
C LYS A 72 21.82 -16.64 5.26
N THR A 73 22.19 -15.92 4.21
CA THR A 73 23.41 -16.20 3.41
C THR A 73 24.71 -15.69 4.04
N HIS A 74 24.62 -14.96 5.16
CA HIS A 74 25.77 -14.37 5.86
C HIS A 74 26.05 -15.01 7.24
N GLU A 75 25.33 -16.08 7.59
CA GLU A 75 25.67 -17.01 8.69
C GLU A 75 26.30 -18.29 8.11
#